data_AF-A0A919PSC2-F1
#
_entry.id   AF-A0A919PSC2-F1
#
_cell.length_a   1.000
_cell.length_b   1.000
_cell.length_c   1.000
_cell.angle_alpha   90.00
_cell.angle_beta   90.00
_cell.angle_gamma   90.00
#
_symmetry.space_group_name_H-M   'P 1'
#
loop_
_entity.id
_entity.type
_entity.pdbx_description
1 polymer ?
#
loop_
_entity_poly.entity_id
_entity_poly.type
_entity_poly.pdbx_seq_one_letter_code
_entity_poly.pdbx_strand_id
1 'polypeptide(L)' 'MNVAKSKILEVLRSRGQNDRADWVDRTMPDEIDTAKNSGLLSLLKLDAADLTDEPDRQAG' A
#
# COMPACT_ATOMS: atom_id res chain seq x y z
N MET A 1 -3.36 0.97 12.39
CA MET A 1 -3.31 -0.36 11.74
C MET A 1 -1.96 -0.45 11.08
N ASN A 2 -1.27 -1.55 11.27
CA ASN A 2 0.10 -1.71 10.82
C ASN A 2 0.12 -2.79 9.75
N VAL A 3 0.70 -2.46 8.61
CA VAL A 3 0.81 -3.35 7.47
C VAL A 3 2.28 -3.59 7.18
N ALA A 4 2.59 -4.84 6.88
CA ALA A 4 3.91 -5.20 6.39
C ALA A 4 4.17 -4.52 5.05
N LYS A 5 5.33 -3.87 4.91
CA LYS A 5 5.79 -3.24 3.67
C LYS A 5 5.64 -4.17 2.47
N SER A 6 5.94 -5.46 2.64
CA SER A 6 5.81 -6.48 1.60
C SER A 6 4.42 -6.54 0.96
N LYS A 7 3.33 -6.35 1.74
CA LYS A 7 1.96 -6.31 1.22
C LYS A 7 1.74 -5.06 0.36
N ILE A 8 2.28 -3.91 0.77
CA ILE A 8 2.26 -2.68 -0.04
C ILE A 8 3.00 -2.88 -1.36
N LEU A 9 4.18 -3.51 -1.31
CA LEU A 9 4.97 -3.80 -2.51
C LEU A 9 4.23 -4.72 -3.47
N GLU A 10 3.59 -5.78 -2.96
CA GLU A 10 2.80 -6.72 -3.76
C GLU A 10 1.66 -6.01 -4.49
N VAL A 11 0.91 -5.20 -3.77
CA VAL A 11 -0.21 -4.43 -4.33
C VAL A 11 0.26 -3.42 -5.37
N LEU A 12 1.33 -2.66 -5.09
CA LEU A 12 1.91 -1.71 -6.03
C LEU A 12 2.39 -2.40 -7.30
N ARG A 13 3.09 -3.54 -7.19
CA ARG A 13 3.54 -4.34 -8.33
C ARG A 13 2.38 -4.92 -9.13
N SER A 14 1.35 -5.44 -8.47
CA SER A 14 0.13 -5.96 -9.10
C SER A 14 -0.57 -4.89 -9.94
N ARG A 15 -0.55 -3.64 -9.47
CA ARG A 15 -1.09 -2.47 -10.19
C ARG A 15 -0.14 -1.90 -11.27
N GLY A 16 1.01 -2.54 -11.51
CA GLY A 16 2.03 -2.07 -12.45
C GLY A 16 2.85 -0.86 -11.97
N GLN A 17 2.73 -0.46 -10.70
CA GLN A 17 3.41 0.68 -10.10
C GLN A 17 4.79 0.31 -9.54
N ASN A 18 5.63 -0.29 -10.37
CA ASN A 18 6.94 -0.83 -9.96
C ASN A 18 7.88 0.26 -9.40
N ASP A 19 7.90 1.46 -9.98
CA ASP A 19 8.71 2.58 -9.48
C ASP A 19 8.32 3.00 -8.06
N ARG A 20 7.02 2.99 -7.75
CA ARG A 20 6.51 3.29 -6.41
C ARG A 20 6.83 2.17 -5.43
N ALA A 21 6.77 0.92 -5.88
CA ALA A 21 7.17 -0.21 -5.06
C ALA A 21 8.66 -0.10 -4.67
N ASP A 22 9.55 0.19 -5.60
CA ASP A 22 10.98 0.36 -5.30
C ASP A 22 11.23 1.55 -4.35
N TRP A 23 10.52 2.66 -4.53
CA TRP A 23 10.60 3.80 -3.61
C TRP A 23 10.14 3.43 -2.18
N VAL A 24 9.00 2.72 -2.05
CA VAL A 24 8.49 2.24 -0.76
C VAL A 24 9.50 1.29 -0.12
N ASP A 25 10.08 0.37 -0.88
CA ASP A 25 11.04 -0.60 -0.37
C ASP A 25 12.27 0.06 0.27
N ARG A 26 12.75 1.15 -0.34
CA ARG A 26 13.95 1.88 0.10
C ARG A 26 13.68 2.95 1.16
N THR A 27 12.48 3.52 1.16
CA THR A 27 12.16 4.70 1.99
C THR A 27 11.33 4.35 3.22
N MET A 28 10.49 3.32 3.13
CA MET A 28 9.61 2.93 4.23
C MET A 28 10.23 1.85 5.12
N PRO A 29 9.95 1.89 6.43
CA PRO A 29 10.25 0.79 7.33
C PRO A 29 9.45 -0.47 6.98
N ASP A 30 9.88 -1.62 7.51
CA ASP A 30 9.21 -2.91 7.29
C ASP A 30 7.76 -2.95 7.79
N GLU A 31 7.43 -2.13 8.79
CA GLU A 31 6.08 -1.98 9.31
C GLU A 31 5.58 -0.54 9.11
N ILE A 32 4.49 -0.41 8.37
CA ILE A 32 3.92 0.88 7.99
C ILE A 32 2.59 1.07 8.70
N ASP A 33 2.51 2.10 9.54
CA ASP A 33 1.27 2.51 10.17
C ASP A 33 0.42 3.27 9.15
N THR A 34 -0.64 2.62 8.65
CA THR A 34 -1.50 3.17 7.61
C THR A 34 -2.31 4.38 8.09
N ALA A 35 -2.57 4.50 9.39
CA ALA A 35 -3.28 5.63 9.95
C ALA A 35 -2.37 6.87 10.01
N LYS A 36 -1.10 6.70 10.42
CA LYS A 36 -0.12 7.81 10.46
C LYS A 36 0.36 8.23 9.09
N ASN A 37 0.45 7.28 8.15
CA ASN A 37 0.95 7.51 6.80
C ASN A 37 -0.17 7.72 5.76
N SER A 38 -1.41 7.98 6.20
CA SER A 38 -2.57 8.10 5.30
C SER A 38 -2.34 9.06 4.13
N GLY A 39 -1.77 10.25 4.38
CA GLY A 39 -1.47 11.21 3.32
C GLY A 39 -0.41 10.71 2.31
N LEU A 40 0.58 9.94 2.79
CA LEU A 40 1.57 9.33 1.91
C LEU A 40 0.96 8.22 1.05
N LEU A 41 0.12 7.37 1.66
CA LEU A 41 -0.58 6.30 0.96
C LEU A 41 -1.48 6.89 -0.13
N SER A 42 -2.21 7.99 0.14
CA SER A 42 -2.99 8.70 -0.87
C SER A 42 -2.14 9.20 -2.05
N LEU A 43 -0.91 9.68 -1.81
CA LEU A 43 0.02 10.08 -2.89
C LEU A 43 0.43 8.88 -3.76
N LEU A 44 0.57 7.70 -3.15
CA LEU A 44 0.83 6.43 -3.83
C LEU A 44 -0.42 5.84 -4.51
N LYS A 45 -1.58 6.51 -4.41
CA LYS A 45 -2.90 6.00 -4.79
C LYS A 45 -3.19 4.64 -4.14
N LEU A 46 -2.79 4.52 -2.88
CA LEU A 46 -2.99 3.34 -2.05
C LEU A 46 -3.89 3.74 -0.89
N ASP A 47 -4.92 2.94 -0.64
CA ASP A 47 -5.84 3.16 0.46
C ASP A 47 -5.61 2.08 1.52
N ALA A 48 -5.87 2.40 2.79
CA ALA A 48 -5.80 1.38 3.85
C ALA A 48 -6.76 0.20 3.55
N ALA A 49 -7.86 0.47 2.85
CA ALA A 49 -8.84 -0.53 2.39
C ALA A 49 -8.28 -1.50 1.33
N ASP A 50 -7.26 -1.09 0.58
CA ASP A 50 -6.58 -1.93 -0.43
C ASP A 50 -5.50 -2.82 0.21
N LEU A 51 -5.11 -2.49 1.44
CA LEU A 51 -4.16 -3.25 2.25
C LEU A 51 -4.84 -4.19 3.24
N THR A 52 -6.10 -3.94 3.58
CA THR A 52 -6.98 -4.94 4.17
C THR A 52 -7.28 -5.99 3.13
N ASP A 53 -7.12 -7.26 3.50
CA ASP A 53 -7.50 -8.42 2.70
C ASP A 53 -9.04 -8.54 2.62
N GLU A 54 -9.71 -7.49 2.13
CA GLU A 54 -11.09 -7.56 1.70
C GLU A 54 -11.07 -7.52 0.18
N PRO A 55 -11.07 -8.70 -0.48
CA PRO A 55 -11.16 -8.75 -1.91
C PRO A 55 -12.54 -8.20 -2.27
N ASP A 56 -12.54 -7.15 -3.09
CA ASP A 56 -13.57 -6.94 -4.11
C ASP A 56 -15.03 -7.04 -3.63
N ARG A 57 -15.57 -5.90 -3.17
CA ARG A 57 -17.02 -5.66 -3.21
C ARG A 57 -17.33 -4.33 -3.89
N GLN A 58 -16.63 -4.03 -4.99
CA GLN A 58 -16.97 -2.93 -5.90
C GLN A 58 -17.24 -3.47 -7.31
N ALA A 59 -18.26 -4.32 -7.40
CA ALA A 59 -19.08 -4.46 -8.60
C ALA A 59 -20.47 -3.90 -8.27
N GLY A 60 -20.82 -2.77 -8.89
CA GLY A 60 -22.11 -2.10 -8.80
C GLY A 60 -22.30 -1.12 -9.93
#